data_AF-A0ABD3PBE8-F1
#
_entry.id   AF-A0ABD3PBE8-F1
#
_cell.length_a   1.000
_cell.length_b   1.000
_cell.length_c   1.000
_cell.angle_alpha   90.00
_cell.angle_beta   90.00
_cell.angle_gamma   90.00
#
_symmetry.space_group_name_H-M   'P 1'
#
loop_
_entity.id
_entity.type
_entity.pdbx_description
1 polymer ?
#
loop_
_entity_poly.entity_id
_entity_poly.type
_entity_poly.pdbx_seq_one_letter_code
_entity_poly.pdbx_strand_id
1 'polypeptide(L)'
;MYIKTAHGTYIAASDGAIIGSHPDLDQASNFRAQRSGTAGEFTFQSCSEDKYLSCSPEGALEWNCDEAGPWERFTIELTPKGFSIKSCHGTYLCADANGTVTCDRSSVGPWECFEGKLPVTFKNEDGKFITATKKGLGFSRTEVGPWEVFKCTIEDGKATFKSCHGQYLCANGDGLVCKDEVEDGAKFGLVKAEDGCGFGLLTADGTCLSISMLFVRKVEEADEDQPEDDPEPTPDETEPVEEPTDIPAEAEVEVISPGEEKITYGFTDKDAKYEDVPWADLPPLARRAAESIGFDESTWDGKEWLPIDDKHWWDLNEDELKACEDLGWTKDSWNTKYEGVYWESLPEVVKRACERMGWNQVNWDEDWDIECWDKYWDEFDDEEKRALHVLGYYVHTW
;
A
#
# COMPACT_ATOMS: atom_id res chain seq x y z
N MET A 1 0.95 -14.84 -12.44
CA MET A 1 0.26 -13.76 -13.16
C MET A 1 0.75 -13.81 -14.60
N TYR A 2 0.01 -13.31 -15.59
CA TYR A 2 0.51 -13.23 -16.97
C TYR A 2 0.08 -11.92 -17.62
N ILE A 3 0.86 -11.49 -18.61
CA ILE A 3 0.66 -10.25 -19.37
C ILE A 3 0.50 -10.63 -20.84
N LYS A 4 -0.66 -10.33 -21.41
CA LYS A 4 -1.01 -10.57 -22.81
C LYS A 4 -0.93 -9.25 -23.56
N THR A 5 -0.20 -9.24 -24.66
CA THR A 5 -0.01 -8.08 -25.53
C THR A 5 -1.21 -7.89 -26.45
N ALA A 6 -1.30 -6.72 -27.08
CA ALA A 6 -2.30 -6.42 -28.10
C ALA A 6 -2.23 -7.36 -29.33
N HIS A 7 -1.11 -8.09 -29.52
CA HIS A 7 -0.92 -9.07 -30.59
C HIS A 7 -1.49 -10.45 -30.27
N GLY A 8 -2.01 -10.65 -29.06
CA GLY A 8 -2.49 -11.94 -28.58
C GLY A 8 -1.38 -12.90 -28.13
N THR A 9 -0.14 -12.43 -28.07
CA THR A 9 1.01 -13.12 -27.48
C THR A 9 1.19 -12.73 -26.01
N TYR A 10 2.10 -13.41 -25.32
CA TYR A 10 2.42 -13.19 -23.92
C TYR A 10 3.82 -12.60 -23.78
N ILE A 11 3.98 -11.76 -22.76
CA ILE A 11 5.32 -11.39 -22.27
C ILE A 11 5.95 -12.65 -21.66
N ALA A 12 7.21 -12.92 -21.95
CA ALA A 12 7.98 -14.03 -21.38
C ALA A 12 9.40 -13.63 -21.00
N ALA A 13 10.02 -14.45 -20.14
CA ALA A 13 11.46 -14.42 -19.86
C ALA A 13 12.17 -15.51 -20.66
N SER A 14 13.27 -15.15 -21.32
CA SER A 14 14.17 -16.11 -21.96
C SER A 14 15.61 -15.61 -21.91
N ASP A 15 16.49 -16.35 -21.23
CA ASP A 15 17.92 -16.07 -21.12
C ASP A 15 18.21 -14.63 -20.63
N GLY A 16 17.46 -14.17 -19.62
CA GLY A 16 17.55 -12.81 -19.09
C GLY A 16 16.90 -11.72 -19.96
N ALA A 17 16.39 -12.04 -21.14
CA ALA A 17 15.72 -11.09 -22.03
C ALA A 17 14.20 -11.13 -21.85
N ILE A 18 13.57 -9.96 -22.03
CA ILE A 18 12.11 -9.86 -22.16
C ILE A 18 11.68 -10.17 -23.60
N ILE A 19 10.69 -11.05 -23.74
CA ILE A 19 10.13 -11.46 -25.02
C ILE A 19 8.67 -11.02 -25.11
N GLY A 20 8.30 -10.26 -26.15
CA GLY A 20 6.93 -9.77 -26.34
C GLY A 20 6.02 -10.66 -27.19
N SER A 21 6.58 -11.69 -27.82
CA SER A 21 5.95 -12.49 -28.87
C SER A 21 5.78 -13.96 -28.50
N HIS A 22 5.85 -14.30 -27.20
CA HIS A 22 5.72 -15.70 -26.77
C HIS A 22 4.29 -16.21 -26.98
N PRO A 23 4.08 -17.32 -27.70
CA PRO A 23 2.73 -17.73 -28.10
C PRO A 23 1.94 -18.44 -27.00
N ASP A 24 2.63 -19.02 -26.01
CA ASP A 24 2.04 -19.98 -25.09
C ASP A 24 2.01 -19.47 -23.64
N LEU A 25 0.96 -19.81 -22.90
CA LEU A 25 0.89 -19.67 -21.46
C LEU A 25 1.57 -20.86 -20.78
N ASP A 26 2.84 -20.68 -20.46
CA ASP A 26 3.71 -21.65 -19.81
C ASP A 26 4.49 -21.00 -18.66
N GLN A 27 5.55 -21.68 -18.18
CA GLN A 27 6.36 -21.18 -17.08
C GLN A 27 7.15 -19.90 -17.44
N ALA A 28 7.50 -19.71 -18.72
CA ALA A 28 8.29 -18.56 -19.18
C ALA A 28 7.46 -17.27 -19.23
N SER A 29 6.15 -17.38 -19.48
CA SER A 29 5.20 -16.26 -19.53
C SER A 29 4.42 -16.04 -18.23
N ASN A 30 4.82 -16.72 -17.16
CA ASN A 30 4.20 -16.61 -15.86
C ASN A 30 5.15 -15.94 -14.88
N PHE A 31 4.63 -14.97 -14.14
CA PHE A 31 5.40 -14.14 -13.22
C PHE A 31 4.74 -14.11 -11.85
N ARG A 32 5.51 -13.75 -10.83
CA ARG A 32 4.99 -13.38 -9.51
C ARG A 32 4.98 -11.85 -9.42
N ALA A 33 3.80 -11.25 -9.26
CA ALA A 33 3.71 -9.88 -8.80
C ALA A 33 3.75 -9.87 -7.28
N GLN A 34 4.62 -9.04 -6.71
CA GLN A 34 4.70 -8.79 -5.28
C GLN A 34 4.64 -7.29 -5.05
N ARG A 35 3.94 -6.82 -4.02
CA ARG A 35 4.03 -5.39 -3.65
C ARG A 35 5.44 -5.09 -3.18
N SER A 36 5.96 -3.96 -3.64
CA SER A 36 7.08 -3.28 -3.00
C SER A 36 6.65 -2.75 -1.63
N GLY A 37 7.62 -2.42 -0.77
CA GLY A 37 7.37 -1.74 0.52
C GLY A 37 6.69 -0.37 0.37
N THR A 38 6.74 0.21 -0.85
CA THR A 38 6.08 1.47 -1.20
C THR A 38 4.64 1.22 -1.67
N ALA A 39 3.70 2.06 -1.22
CA ALA A 39 2.30 1.97 -1.62
C ALA A 39 2.12 2.10 -3.15
N GLY A 40 1.42 1.15 -3.77
CA GLY A 40 1.11 1.17 -5.20
C GLY A 40 2.20 0.64 -6.14
N GLU A 41 3.38 0.28 -5.64
CA GLU A 41 4.48 -0.29 -6.42
C GLU A 41 4.54 -1.82 -6.32
N PHE A 42 5.02 -2.45 -7.39
CA PHE A 42 5.12 -3.90 -7.58
C PHE A 42 6.47 -4.28 -8.15
N THR A 43 6.92 -5.48 -7.81
CA THR A 43 8.02 -6.16 -8.47
C THR A 43 7.45 -7.35 -9.24
N PHE A 44 8.09 -7.68 -10.36
CA PHE A 44 7.76 -8.87 -11.15
C PHE A 44 8.93 -9.83 -11.12
N GLN A 45 8.70 -11.07 -10.68
CA GLN A 45 9.70 -12.14 -10.69
C GLN A 45 9.31 -13.22 -11.69
N SER A 46 10.24 -13.63 -12.55
CA SER A 46 10.05 -14.72 -13.51
C SER A 46 9.87 -16.07 -12.81
N CYS A 47 8.87 -16.86 -13.23
CA CYS A 47 8.71 -18.23 -12.72
C CYS A 47 9.66 -19.24 -13.37
N SER A 48 10.23 -18.94 -14.54
CA SER A 48 11.17 -19.83 -15.24
C SER A 48 12.62 -19.59 -14.83
N GLU A 49 12.98 -18.35 -14.53
CA GLU A 49 14.37 -17.93 -14.29
C GLU A 49 14.63 -17.48 -12.85
N ASP A 50 13.57 -17.25 -12.05
CA ASP A 50 13.64 -16.77 -10.66
C ASP A 50 14.29 -15.39 -10.50
N LYS A 51 14.42 -14.62 -11.60
CA LYS A 51 14.95 -13.25 -11.62
C LYS A 51 13.84 -12.20 -11.61
N TYR A 52 14.13 -11.03 -11.04
CA TYR A 52 13.28 -9.86 -11.11
C TYR A 52 13.45 -9.12 -12.44
N LEU A 53 12.35 -8.56 -12.95
CA LEU A 53 12.36 -7.66 -14.09
C LEU A 53 12.94 -6.31 -13.65
N SER A 54 14.02 -5.88 -14.29
CA SER A 54 14.64 -4.57 -14.08
C SER A 54 14.32 -3.64 -15.24
N CYS A 55 14.22 -2.33 -14.96
CA CYS A 55 14.11 -1.29 -15.99
C CYS A 55 15.23 -0.27 -15.85
N SER A 56 16.07 -0.13 -16.86
CA SER A 56 17.11 0.91 -16.89
C SER A 56 16.50 2.30 -17.12
N PRO A 57 17.22 3.38 -16.77
CA PRO A 57 16.79 4.76 -17.08
C PRO A 57 16.57 5.03 -18.57
N GLU A 58 17.26 4.29 -19.44
CA GLU A 58 17.13 4.34 -20.91
C GLU A 58 15.93 3.52 -21.43
N GLY A 59 15.20 2.84 -20.55
CA GLY A 59 14.00 2.05 -20.89
C GLY A 59 14.29 0.63 -21.36
N ALA A 60 15.50 0.12 -21.14
CA ALA A 60 15.85 -1.28 -21.36
C ALA A 60 15.28 -2.16 -20.24
N LEU A 61 14.85 -3.38 -20.60
CA LEU A 61 14.15 -4.31 -19.71
C LEU A 61 14.83 -5.67 -19.72
N GLU A 62 15.19 -6.18 -18.55
CA GLU A 62 15.94 -7.43 -18.39
C GLU A 62 15.47 -8.24 -17.18
N TRP A 63 15.49 -9.56 -17.27
CA TRP A 63 15.23 -10.49 -16.16
C TRP A 63 16.56 -10.92 -15.53
N ASN A 64 17.26 -9.98 -14.89
CA ASN A 64 18.66 -10.18 -14.49
C ASN A 64 18.91 -10.06 -12.97
N CYS A 65 17.98 -9.50 -12.21
CA CYS A 65 18.19 -9.20 -10.79
C CYS A 65 17.79 -10.36 -9.88
N ASP A 66 18.65 -10.72 -8.91
CA ASP A 66 18.36 -11.69 -7.85
C ASP A 66 17.49 -11.11 -6.72
N GLU A 67 17.55 -9.79 -6.56
CA GLU A 67 16.83 -9.06 -5.52
C GLU A 67 16.13 -7.84 -6.12
N ALA A 68 15.02 -7.44 -5.51
CA ALA A 68 14.29 -6.26 -5.94
C ALA A 68 14.93 -4.99 -5.38
N GLY A 69 15.45 -4.15 -6.26
CA GLY A 69 15.92 -2.81 -5.97
C GLY A 69 15.00 -1.73 -6.55
N PRO A 70 15.47 -0.48 -6.63
CA PRO A 70 14.67 0.63 -7.14
C PRO A 70 14.15 0.43 -8.57
N TRP A 71 14.93 -0.22 -9.43
CA TRP A 71 14.68 -0.39 -10.87
C TRP A 71 13.73 -1.55 -11.20
N GLU A 72 13.49 -2.42 -10.23
CA GLU A 72 12.57 -3.55 -10.33
C GLU A 72 11.15 -3.17 -9.87
N ARG A 73 10.92 -1.89 -9.56
CA ARG A 73 9.65 -1.37 -9.07
C ARG A 73 8.84 -0.74 -10.20
N PHE A 74 7.59 -1.17 -10.27
CA PHE A 74 6.63 -0.76 -11.30
C PHE A 74 5.27 -0.46 -10.68
N THR A 75 4.53 0.47 -11.26
CA THR A 75 3.13 0.73 -10.93
C THR A 75 2.24 0.11 -11.99
N ILE A 76 1.15 -0.55 -11.57
CA ILE A 76 0.11 -1.03 -12.48
C ILE A 76 -1.03 -0.02 -12.45
N GLU A 77 -1.37 0.54 -13.61
CA GLU A 77 -2.51 1.44 -13.76
C GLU A 77 -3.57 0.73 -14.61
N LEU A 78 -4.81 0.62 -14.13
CA LEU A 78 -5.86 0.02 -14.97
C LEU A 78 -6.20 0.95 -16.13
N THR A 79 -6.83 0.41 -17.16
CA THR A 79 -7.40 1.20 -18.25
C THR A 79 -8.78 0.64 -18.59
N PRO A 80 -9.62 1.38 -19.33
CA PRO A 80 -10.92 0.86 -19.75
C PRO A 80 -10.85 -0.42 -20.62
N LYS A 81 -9.67 -0.76 -21.16
CA LYS A 81 -9.45 -1.92 -22.02
C LYS A 81 -8.52 -2.98 -21.42
N GLY A 82 -7.94 -2.74 -20.25
CA GLY A 82 -6.80 -3.52 -19.79
C GLY A 82 -6.10 -2.87 -18.59
N PHE A 83 -4.77 -2.91 -18.63
CA PHE A 83 -3.89 -2.23 -17.68
C PHE A 83 -2.59 -1.81 -18.37
N SER A 84 -1.91 -0.81 -17.84
CA SER A 84 -0.55 -0.41 -18.21
C SER A 84 0.41 -0.68 -17.05
N ILE A 85 1.69 -0.79 -17.38
CA ILE A 85 2.78 -0.96 -16.41
C ILE A 85 3.72 0.22 -16.57
N LYS A 86 3.99 0.94 -15.48
CA LYS A 86 4.85 2.11 -15.43
C LYS A 86 6.09 1.81 -14.60
N SER A 87 7.28 2.12 -15.09
CA SER A 87 8.53 1.97 -14.35
C SER A 87 8.69 3.04 -13.26
N CYS A 88 9.65 2.82 -12.35
CA CYS A 88 10.11 3.84 -11.41
C CYS A 88 10.66 5.12 -12.08
N HIS A 89 11.00 5.07 -13.38
CA HIS A 89 11.46 6.22 -14.16
C HIS A 89 10.32 7.03 -14.77
N GLY A 90 9.07 6.62 -14.52
CA GLY A 90 7.87 7.31 -15.00
C GLY A 90 7.49 6.99 -16.44
N THR A 91 8.16 6.03 -17.07
CA THR A 91 7.88 5.56 -18.44
C THR A 91 7.02 4.31 -18.44
N TYR A 92 6.28 4.05 -19.52
CA TYR A 92 5.38 2.90 -19.66
C TYR A 92 5.99 1.81 -20.54
N LEU A 93 5.70 0.57 -20.13
CA LEU A 93 5.95 -0.64 -20.88
C LEU A 93 5.16 -0.62 -22.19
N CYS A 94 5.81 -0.92 -23.30
CA CYS A 94 5.25 -0.93 -24.65
C CYS A 94 5.59 -2.26 -25.33
N ALA A 95 4.59 -2.96 -25.84
CA ALA A 95 4.80 -4.07 -26.77
C ALA A 95 4.60 -3.56 -28.20
N ASP A 96 5.69 -3.22 -28.87
CA ASP A 96 5.68 -2.59 -30.19
C ASP A 96 5.19 -3.57 -31.28
N ALA A 97 4.82 -3.04 -32.44
CA ALA A 97 4.28 -3.79 -33.56
C ALA A 97 5.23 -4.85 -34.12
N ASN A 98 6.54 -4.67 -33.91
CA ASN A 98 7.57 -5.63 -34.31
C ASN A 98 7.82 -6.74 -33.27
N GLY A 99 7.10 -6.74 -32.15
CA GLY A 99 7.25 -7.71 -31.05
C GLY A 99 8.35 -7.37 -30.04
N THR A 100 9.04 -6.24 -30.21
CA THR A 100 9.97 -5.70 -29.20
C THR A 100 9.19 -5.16 -28.02
N VAL A 101 9.76 -5.33 -26.82
CA VAL A 101 9.22 -4.75 -25.59
C VAL A 101 10.20 -3.71 -25.05
N THR A 102 9.74 -2.50 -24.81
CA THR A 102 10.53 -1.39 -24.24
C THR A 102 9.77 -0.71 -23.12
N CYS A 103 10.46 0.09 -22.30
CA CYS A 103 9.83 0.93 -21.28
C CYS A 103 10.27 2.40 -21.37
N ASP A 104 9.86 3.07 -22.43
CA ASP A 104 10.34 4.41 -22.81
C ASP A 104 9.20 5.39 -23.17
N ARG A 105 7.94 4.98 -23.03
CA ARG A 105 6.78 5.80 -23.40
C ARG A 105 6.38 6.73 -22.26
N SER A 106 6.04 7.98 -22.57
CA SER A 106 5.59 8.96 -21.57
C SER A 106 4.07 8.97 -21.32
N SER A 107 3.31 8.19 -22.09
CA SER A 107 1.85 8.11 -21.96
C SER A 107 1.32 6.76 -22.43
N VAL A 108 0.15 6.37 -21.90
CA VAL A 108 -0.51 5.12 -22.24
C VAL A 108 -1.27 5.27 -23.56
N GLY A 109 -0.91 4.45 -24.55
CA GLY A 109 -1.62 4.26 -25.80
C GLY A 109 -2.06 2.80 -25.99
N PRO A 110 -2.38 2.40 -27.25
CA PRO A 110 -2.82 1.05 -27.56
C PRO A 110 -1.77 -0.04 -27.30
N TRP A 111 -0.48 0.29 -27.38
CA TRP A 111 0.64 -0.66 -27.26
C TRP A 111 1.17 -0.77 -25.83
N GLU A 112 0.79 0.17 -24.97
CA GLU A 112 1.08 0.20 -23.53
C GLU A 112 -0.10 -0.34 -22.71
N CYS A 113 -1.13 -0.86 -23.38
CA CYS A 113 -2.32 -1.43 -22.78
C CYS A 113 -2.32 -2.95 -22.96
N PHE A 114 -2.34 -3.66 -21.85
CA PHE A 114 -2.23 -5.12 -21.77
C PHE A 114 -3.49 -5.75 -21.20
N GLU A 115 -3.71 -6.99 -21.57
CA GLU A 115 -4.69 -7.89 -20.98
C GLU A 115 -4.01 -8.94 -20.10
N GLY A 116 -4.78 -9.69 -19.34
CA GLY A 116 -4.28 -10.86 -18.63
C GLY A 116 -4.67 -10.91 -17.18
N LYS A 117 -3.84 -11.56 -16.37
CA LYS A 117 -4.21 -11.99 -15.02
C LYS A 117 -3.29 -11.38 -13.98
N LEU A 118 -3.86 -10.73 -12.98
CA LEU A 118 -3.18 -9.97 -11.94
C LEU A 118 -3.86 -10.16 -10.57
N PRO A 119 -3.12 -10.16 -9.45
CA PRO A 119 -3.72 -10.15 -8.12
C PRO A 119 -4.25 -8.74 -7.80
N VAL A 120 -5.48 -8.62 -7.31
CA VAL A 120 -6.11 -7.37 -6.88
C VAL A 120 -6.72 -7.52 -5.50
N THR A 121 -6.92 -6.41 -4.82
CA THR A 121 -7.73 -6.23 -3.63
C THR A 121 -8.63 -5.03 -3.83
N PHE A 122 -9.60 -4.91 -2.96
CA PHE A 122 -10.59 -3.85 -3.02
C PHE A 122 -10.62 -3.20 -1.65
N LYS A 123 -10.50 -1.88 -1.59
CA LYS A 123 -10.57 -1.08 -0.38
C LYS A 123 -11.72 -0.10 -0.55
N ASN A 124 -12.58 0.01 0.46
CA ASN A 124 -13.63 1.02 0.48
C ASN A 124 -13.09 2.37 0.97
N GLU A 125 -13.93 3.40 0.98
CA GLU A 125 -13.60 4.75 1.43
C GLU A 125 -13.16 4.78 2.91
N ASP A 126 -13.72 3.90 3.75
CA ASP A 126 -13.34 3.73 5.17
C ASP A 126 -12.01 2.98 5.38
N GLY A 127 -11.36 2.64 4.27
CA GLY A 127 -10.09 1.94 4.24
C GLY A 127 -10.11 0.46 4.63
N LYS A 128 -11.30 -0.16 4.63
CA LYS A 128 -11.49 -1.59 4.84
C LYS A 128 -11.42 -2.36 3.52
N PHE A 129 -10.78 -3.50 3.56
CA PHE A 129 -10.67 -4.41 2.43
C PHE A 129 -11.90 -5.31 2.30
N ILE A 130 -12.30 -5.61 1.07
CA ILE A 130 -13.25 -6.67 0.78
C ILE A 130 -12.58 -8.01 1.05
N THR A 131 -13.17 -8.79 1.95
CA THR A 131 -12.69 -10.11 2.35
C THR A 131 -13.61 -11.18 1.79
N ALA A 132 -13.08 -12.14 1.04
CA ALA A 132 -13.82 -13.34 0.67
C ALA A 132 -13.83 -14.33 1.84
N THR A 133 -14.99 -14.53 2.47
CA THR A 133 -15.17 -15.54 3.52
C THR A 133 -15.99 -16.72 3.00
N LYS A 134 -15.94 -17.86 3.72
CA LYS A 134 -16.81 -19.01 3.45
C LYS A 134 -18.32 -18.70 3.52
N LYS A 135 -18.72 -17.57 4.11
CA LYS A 135 -20.12 -17.15 4.26
C LYS A 135 -20.51 -16.02 3.30
N GLY A 136 -19.61 -15.56 2.44
CA GLY A 136 -19.81 -14.41 1.56
C GLY A 136 -18.73 -13.33 1.77
N LEU A 137 -19.03 -12.09 1.39
CA LEU A 137 -18.08 -10.97 1.51
C LEU A 137 -18.12 -10.34 2.90
N GLY A 138 -16.95 -10.01 3.44
CA GLY A 138 -16.76 -9.17 4.62
C GLY A 138 -16.11 -7.84 4.26
N PHE A 139 -16.28 -6.83 5.10
CA PHE A 139 -15.85 -5.44 4.85
C PHE A 139 -15.20 -4.79 6.08
N SER A 140 -14.60 -5.58 6.97
CA SER A 140 -14.11 -5.10 8.28
C SER A 140 -12.58 -5.08 8.42
N ARG A 141 -11.86 -5.69 7.47
CA ARG A 141 -10.41 -5.92 7.58
C ARG A 141 -9.65 -4.69 7.13
N THR A 142 -8.75 -4.17 7.95
CA THR A 142 -7.86 -3.04 7.62
C THR A 142 -6.52 -3.48 7.03
N GLU A 143 -6.28 -4.78 7.02
CA GLU A 143 -5.07 -5.39 6.52
C GLU A 143 -5.40 -6.36 5.41
N VAL A 144 -4.40 -6.53 4.55
CA VAL A 144 -4.46 -7.45 3.44
C VAL A 144 -3.92 -8.80 3.90
N GLY A 145 -4.79 -9.80 3.94
CA GLY A 145 -4.42 -11.21 4.04
C GLY A 145 -4.75 -11.98 2.76
N PRO A 146 -4.61 -13.33 2.78
CA PRO A 146 -4.89 -14.17 1.62
C PRO A 146 -6.36 -14.15 1.17
N TRP A 147 -7.28 -13.68 2.02
CA TRP A 147 -8.72 -13.67 1.74
C TRP A 147 -9.20 -12.37 1.11
N GLU A 148 -8.39 -11.31 1.22
CA GLU A 148 -8.63 -10.02 0.60
C GLU A 148 -8.13 -9.98 -0.86
N VAL A 149 -7.32 -10.98 -1.26
CA VAL A 149 -6.74 -11.09 -2.61
C VAL A 149 -7.65 -11.85 -3.57
N PHE A 150 -8.01 -11.17 -4.64
CA PHE A 150 -8.74 -11.71 -5.78
C PHE A 150 -7.83 -11.83 -6.99
N LYS A 151 -7.97 -12.92 -7.74
CA LYS A 151 -7.34 -13.09 -9.04
C LYS A 151 -8.19 -12.37 -10.08
N CYS A 152 -7.76 -11.18 -10.49
CA CYS A 152 -8.36 -10.44 -11.59
C CYS A 152 -7.91 -11.04 -12.93
N THR A 153 -8.84 -11.27 -13.85
CA THR A 153 -8.57 -11.64 -15.24
C THR A 153 -9.27 -10.63 -16.13
N ILE A 154 -8.50 -9.91 -16.95
CA ILE A 154 -8.98 -8.90 -17.90
C ILE A 154 -8.81 -9.44 -19.31
N GLU A 155 -9.92 -9.62 -20.02
CA GLU A 155 -9.99 -10.10 -21.40
C GLU A 155 -11.13 -9.39 -22.12
N ASP A 156 -10.88 -8.96 -23.36
CA ASP A 156 -11.83 -8.22 -24.20
C ASP A 156 -12.41 -6.97 -23.49
N GLY A 157 -11.57 -6.29 -22.71
CA GLY A 157 -11.94 -5.11 -21.91
C GLY A 157 -12.92 -5.40 -20.76
N LYS A 158 -13.09 -6.68 -20.38
CA LYS A 158 -13.90 -7.10 -19.24
C LYS A 158 -13.04 -7.75 -18.17
N ALA A 159 -13.26 -7.36 -16.93
CA ALA A 159 -12.61 -7.91 -15.76
C ALA A 159 -13.51 -8.94 -15.05
N THR A 160 -12.92 -10.04 -14.61
CA THR A 160 -13.53 -11.02 -13.70
C THR A 160 -12.62 -11.20 -12.48
N PHE A 161 -13.19 -11.44 -11.31
CA PHE A 161 -12.44 -11.52 -10.05
C PHE A 161 -12.74 -12.82 -9.32
N LYS A 162 -11.72 -13.64 -9.09
CA LYS A 162 -11.86 -14.93 -8.40
C LYS A 162 -11.19 -14.91 -7.04
N SER A 163 -11.93 -15.25 -5.98
CA SER A 163 -11.45 -15.32 -4.60
C SER A 163 -10.54 -16.53 -4.36
N CYS A 164 -9.88 -16.54 -3.20
CA CYS A 164 -9.09 -17.67 -2.71
C CYS A 164 -9.93 -18.96 -2.53
N HIS A 165 -11.24 -18.83 -2.30
CA HIS A 165 -12.18 -19.95 -2.18
C HIS A 165 -12.70 -20.47 -3.53
N GLY A 166 -12.21 -19.92 -4.65
CA GLY A 166 -12.59 -20.35 -5.99
C GLY A 166 -13.91 -19.75 -6.50
N GLN A 167 -14.50 -18.83 -5.75
CA GLN A 167 -15.75 -18.15 -6.11
C GLN A 167 -15.48 -16.83 -6.83
N TYR A 168 -16.38 -16.41 -7.70
CA TYR A 168 -16.31 -15.19 -8.47
C TYR A 168 -17.09 -14.07 -7.81
N LEU A 169 -16.53 -12.87 -7.82
CA LEU A 169 -17.22 -11.66 -7.44
C LEU A 169 -18.29 -11.34 -8.49
N CYS A 170 -19.53 -11.14 -8.08
CA CYS A 170 -20.67 -10.86 -8.94
C CYS A 170 -21.49 -9.68 -8.41
N ALA A 171 -21.96 -8.83 -9.33
CA ALA A 171 -23.00 -7.86 -9.01
C ALA A 171 -24.35 -8.55 -8.86
N ASN A 172 -25.14 -8.14 -7.86
CA ASN A 172 -26.47 -8.68 -7.60
C ASN A 172 -27.40 -7.59 -7.07
N GLY A 173 -27.89 -6.71 -7.95
CA GLY A 173 -28.95 -5.71 -7.68
C GLY A 173 -28.62 -4.68 -6.59
N ASP A 174 -28.52 -5.14 -5.34
CA ASP A 174 -28.30 -4.38 -4.13
C ASP A 174 -26.82 -4.38 -3.66
N GLY A 175 -25.89 -5.03 -4.39
CA GLY A 175 -24.47 -5.04 -4.03
C GLY A 175 -23.63 -6.11 -4.69
N LEU A 176 -22.55 -6.52 -4.01
CA LEU A 176 -21.60 -7.55 -4.44
C LEU A 176 -21.79 -8.85 -3.66
N VAL A 177 -21.65 -9.99 -4.34
CA VAL A 177 -21.69 -11.34 -3.77
C VAL A 177 -20.60 -12.23 -4.37
N CYS A 178 -20.29 -13.35 -3.72
CA CYS A 178 -19.49 -14.42 -4.31
C CYS A 178 -20.38 -15.55 -4.84
N LYS A 179 -20.10 -16.03 -6.05
CA LYS A 179 -20.78 -17.18 -6.69
C LYS A 179 -19.79 -18.17 -7.27
N ASP A 180 -20.18 -19.44 -7.42
CA ASP A 180 -19.26 -20.49 -7.90
C ASP A 180 -19.01 -20.43 -9.42
N GLU A 181 -19.90 -19.79 -10.19
CA GLU A 181 -19.83 -19.73 -11.64
C GLU A 181 -19.66 -18.29 -12.17
N VAL A 182 -19.00 -18.19 -13.32
CA VAL A 182 -18.86 -16.93 -14.08
C VAL A 182 -20.14 -16.70 -14.87
N GLU A 183 -21.11 -16.05 -14.25
CA GLU A 183 -22.29 -15.52 -14.90
C GLU A 183 -22.00 -14.14 -15.52
N ASP A 184 -22.92 -13.59 -16.33
CA ASP A 184 -22.72 -12.23 -16.90
C ASP A 184 -22.59 -11.15 -15.82
N GLY A 185 -23.16 -11.37 -14.63
CA GLY A 185 -22.97 -10.49 -13.46
C GLY A 185 -21.55 -10.52 -12.86
N ALA A 186 -20.69 -11.44 -13.28
CA ALA A 186 -19.28 -11.53 -12.86
C ALA A 186 -18.31 -10.77 -13.78
N LYS A 187 -18.82 -10.21 -14.90
CA LYS A 187 -18.03 -9.51 -15.91
C LYS A 187 -18.22 -8.00 -15.76
N PHE A 188 -17.17 -7.31 -15.34
CA PHE A 188 -17.19 -5.87 -15.11
C PHE A 188 -16.45 -5.13 -16.21
N GLY A 189 -16.97 -4.00 -16.66
CA GLY A 189 -16.15 -2.99 -17.33
C GLY A 189 -15.30 -2.25 -16.31
N LEU A 190 -14.18 -1.70 -16.76
CA LEU A 190 -13.32 -0.85 -15.94
C LEU A 190 -13.55 0.62 -16.33
N VAL A 191 -13.80 1.46 -15.34
CA VAL A 191 -13.97 2.90 -15.55
C VAL A 191 -13.03 3.67 -14.63
N LYS A 192 -12.36 4.68 -15.19
CA LYS A 192 -11.53 5.59 -14.40
C LYS A 192 -12.46 6.43 -13.53
N ALA A 193 -12.21 6.48 -12.21
CA ALA A 193 -12.99 7.32 -11.32
C ALA A 193 -12.68 8.81 -11.58
N GLU A 194 -13.71 9.67 -11.56
CA GLU A 194 -13.58 11.11 -11.87
C GLU A 194 -12.84 11.90 -10.78
N ASP A 195 -12.75 11.34 -9.57
CA ASP A 195 -12.12 11.91 -8.37
C ASP A 195 -10.62 11.61 -8.22
N GLY A 196 -10.05 10.78 -9.10
CA GLY A 196 -8.65 10.36 -9.01
C GLY A 196 -8.37 9.25 -7.99
N CYS A 197 -9.39 8.73 -7.28
CA CYS A 197 -9.24 7.76 -6.18
C CYS A 197 -9.22 6.27 -6.63
N GLY A 198 -9.04 6.00 -7.93
CA GLY A 198 -8.84 4.66 -8.49
C GLY A 198 -9.72 4.33 -9.70
N PHE A 199 -10.15 3.07 -9.79
CA PHE A 199 -11.00 2.55 -10.87
C PHE A 199 -12.28 1.92 -10.32
N GLY A 200 -13.42 2.34 -10.86
CA GLY A 200 -14.72 1.75 -10.56
C GLY A 200 -15.03 0.53 -11.41
N LEU A 201 -15.94 -0.31 -10.90
CA LEU A 201 -16.46 -1.46 -11.63
C LEU A 201 -17.79 -1.12 -12.30
N LEU A 202 -17.84 -1.21 -13.63
CA LEU A 202 -19.06 -1.01 -14.41
C LEU A 202 -19.77 -2.35 -14.64
N THR A 203 -20.94 -2.50 -14.05
CA THR A 203 -21.79 -3.70 -14.22
C THR A 203 -22.48 -3.71 -15.59
N ALA A 204 -23.05 -4.86 -15.97
CA ALA A 204 -23.70 -5.04 -17.27
C ALA A 204 -24.95 -4.16 -17.48
N ASP A 205 -25.62 -3.77 -16.39
CA ASP A 205 -26.79 -2.88 -16.44
C ASP A 205 -26.41 -1.38 -16.49
N GLY A 206 -25.12 -1.07 -16.46
CA GLY A 206 -24.60 0.30 -16.51
C GLY A 206 -24.36 0.94 -15.14
N THR A 207 -24.58 0.22 -14.04
CA THR A 207 -24.29 0.73 -12.68
C THR A 207 -22.78 0.71 -12.43
N CYS A 208 -22.23 1.83 -11.94
CA CYS A 208 -20.85 1.93 -11.49
C CYS A 208 -20.79 1.68 -9.97
N LEU A 209 -19.96 0.73 -9.55
CA LEU A 209 -19.66 0.49 -8.14
C LEU A 209 -18.42 1.30 -7.76
N SER A 210 -18.58 2.24 -6.82
CA SER A 210 -17.47 3.02 -6.26
C SER A 210 -16.67 2.14 -5.30
N ILE A 211 -15.52 1.64 -5.75
CA ILE A 211 -14.60 0.81 -4.96
C ILE A 211 -13.18 1.16 -5.40
N SER A 212 -12.28 1.48 -4.47
CA SER A 212 -10.86 1.67 -4.80
C SER A 212 -10.17 0.31 -4.90
N MET A 213 -9.84 -0.10 -6.13
CA MET A 213 -9.06 -1.32 -6.37
C MET A 213 -7.57 -1.07 -6.09
N LEU A 214 -6.97 -1.89 -5.22
CA LEU A 214 -5.54 -1.89 -4.88
C LEU A 214 -4.94 -3.26 -5.26
N PHE A 215 -3.63 -3.46 -5.37
CA PHE A 215 -3.06 -4.78 -5.75
C PHE A 215 -2.10 -5.30 -4.66
N VAL A 216 -1.88 -6.63 -4.56
CA VAL A 216 -1.33 -7.27 -3.34
C VAL A 216 -0.21 -8.32 -3.50
N ARG A 217 0.66 -8.36 -2.46
CA ARG A 217 1.78 -9.26 -2.12
C ARG A 217 1.35 -10.72 -1.85
N LYS A 218 2.26 -11.67 -2.09
CA LYS A 218 2.17 -13.06 -1.61
C LYS A 218 2.39 -13.10 -0.09
N VAL A 219 1.47 -13.69 0.66
CA VAL A 219 1.73 -14.23 2.01
C VAL A 219 2.17 -15.67 1.80
N GLU A 220 3.34 -16.04 2.31
CA GLU A 220 3.76 -17.44 2.29
C GLU A 220 2.79 -18.25 3.17
N GLU A 221 2.35 -19.38 2.65
CA GLU A 221 1.49 -20.30 3.40
C GLU A 221 2.29 -20.83 4.58
N ALA A 222 1.84 -20.55 5.79
CA ALA A 222 2.33 -21.22 6.98
C ALA A 222 1.82 -22.67 6.91
N ASP A 223 2.71 -23.60 6.62
CA ASP A 223 2.48 -25.02 6.82
C ASP A 223 2.34 -25.28 8.33
N GLU A 224 1.17 -25.77 8.74
CA GLU A 224 0.95 -26.36 10.07
C GLU A 224 1.46 -27.82 10.09
N ASP A 225 2.17 -28.13 11.19
CA ASP A 225 2.36 -29.45 11.83
C ASP A 225 3.52 -30.38 11.39
N GLN A 226 4.61 -30.41 12.18
CA GLN A 226 5.00 -31.48 13.16
C GLN A 226 6.48 -31.35 13.66
N PRO A 227 6.89 -31.99 14.78
CA PRO A 227 7.59 -31.36 15.91
C PRO A 227 9.12 -31.55 16.01
N GLU A 228 9.67 -30.83 16.99
CA GLU A 228 11.06 -30.68 17.46
C GLU A 228 11.89 -31.96 17.68
N ASP A 229 13.20 -31.86 17.40
CA ASP A 229 14.29 -32.40 18.23
C ASP A 229 15.61 -31.65 17.90
N ASP A 230 16.27 -31.11 18.93
CA ASP A 230 17.59 -30.43 18.98
C ASP A 230 18.51 -31.30 19.90
N PRO A 231 19.86 -31.18 20.03
CA PRO A 231 20.83 -30.22 19.43
C PRO A 231 22.19 -30.78 18.90
N GLU A 232 22.87 -29.92 18.10
CA GLU A 232 24.33 -29.54 17.94
C GLU A 232 25.53 -30.47 18.35
N PRO A 233 26.85 -30.17 18.07
CA PRO A 233 27.50 -28.98 17.46
C PRO A 233 28.71 -29.18 16.46
N THR A 234 29.01 -28.11 15.69
CA THR A 234 30.31 -27.45 15.30
C THR A 234 31.53 -28.22 14.68
N PRO A 235 32.64 -27.54 14.31
CA PRO A 235 32.85 -26.64 13.15
C PRO A 235 34.09 -27.06 12.30
N ASP A 236 34.34 -26.47 11.13
CA ASP A 236 35.73 -26.34 10.67
C ASP A 236 35.96 -25.16 9.71
N GLU A 237 37.08 -24.51 9.95
CA GLU A 237 37.63 -23.31 9.36
C GLU A 237 38.23 -23.58 7.97
N THR A 238 38.34 -22.58 7.11
CA THR A 238 39.64 -22.08 6.56
C THR A 238 39.43 -21.14 5.37
N GLU A 239 39.66 -19.85 5.63
CA GLU A 239 40.34 -18.92 4.72
C GLU A 239 41.86 -19.24 4.70
N PRO A 240 42.76 -18.65 3.86
CA PRO A 240 42.67 -17.35 3.16
C PRO A 240 43.29 -17.31 1.74
N VAL A 241 43.29 -16.15 1.07
CA VAL A 241 44.49 -15.46 0.48
C VAL A 241 44.09 -14.06 -0.05
N GLU A 242 44.63 -13.04 0.61
CA GLU A 242 44.82 -11.60 0.30
C GLU A 242 45.60 -11.33 -1.02
N GLU A 243 45.65 -10.19 -1.73
CA GLU A 243 45.36 -8.73 -1.59
C GLU A 243 45.76 -8.07 -2.97
N PRO A 244 45.85 -6.74 -3.20
CA PRO A 244 44.92 -5.61 -2.99
C PRO A 244 44.82 -4.69 -4.27
N THR A 245 43.95 -3.66 -4.25
CA THR A 245 44.35 -2.22 -4.45
C THR A 245 43.13 -1.27 -4.53
N ASP A 246 42.92 -0.54 -3.44
CA ASP A 246 42.56 0.89 -3.28
C ASP A 246 41.66 1.64 -4.29
N ILE A 247 40.44 2.01 -3.85
CA ILE A 247 39.80 3.32 -4.10
C ILE A 247 39.03 3.74 -2.81
N PRO A 248 39.16 4.98 -2.30
CA PRO A 248 38.66 5.35 -0.95
C PRO A 248 37.14 5.66 -0.85
N ALA A 249 36.56 5.14 0.25
CA ALA A 249 35.42 5.56 1.10
C ALA A 249 34.36 6.53 0.50
N GLU A 250 33.11 6.10 0.26
CA GLU A 250 32.03 5.86 1.25
C GLU A 250 31.59 7.11 2.03
N ALA A 251 30.49 7.71 1.59
CA ALA A 251 29.48 8.23 2.51
C ALA A 251 28.44 7.11 2.64
N GLU A 252 28.56 6.32 3.71
CA GLU A 252 27.64 5.26 4.07
C GLU A 252 26.24 5.84 4.23
N VAL A 253 25.27 5.36 3.43
CA VAL A 253 23.85 5.54 3.71
C VAL A 253 23.46 4.37 4.61
N GLU A 254 23.31 4.64 5.91
CA GLU A 254 22.83 3.64 6.87
C GLU A 254 21.48 3.06 6.40
N VAL A 255 21.50 1.78 6.07
CA VAL A 255 20.32 0.96 5.84
C VAL A 255 19.74 0.63 7.22
N ILE A 256 18.78 1.42 7.67
CA ILE A 256 18.07 1.19 8.93
C ILE A 256 16.96 0.16 8.65
N SER A 257 17.12 -1.03 9.22
CA SER A 257 16.11 -2.09 9.31
C SER A 257 14.78 -1.58 9.87
N PRO A 258 13.61 -2.15 9.49
CA PRO A 258 12.32 -1.74 10.05
C PRO A 258 12.32 -2.04 11.56
N GLY A 259 12.43 -1.00 12.39
CA GLY A 259 12.35 -1.13 13.83
C GLY A 259 10.97 -1.64 14.24
N GLU A 260 10.92 -2.51 15.26
CA GLU A 260 9.68 -2.85 15.95
C GLU A 260 8.96 -1.55 16.34
N GLU A 261 7.72 -1.35 15.88
CA GLU A 261 6.97 -0.14 16.20
C GLU A 261 6.77 -0.04 17.72
N LYS A 262 7.35 0.99 18.33
CA LYS A 262 7.29 1.21 19.77
C LYS A 262 5.84 1.51 20.17
N ILE A 263 5.29 0.64 21.02
CA ILE A 263 3.95 0.80 21.60
C ILE A 263 4.10 1.36 23.01
N THR A 264 3.62 2.58 23.22
CA THR A 264 3.59 3.24 24.53
C THR A 264 2.13 3.49 24.91
N TYR A 265 1.73 3.05 26.10
CA TYR A 265 0.35 3.11 26.60
C TYR A 265 -0.72 2.53 25.64
N GLY A 266 -0.35 1.55 24.81
CA GLY A 266 -1.27 0.91 23.86
C GLY A 266 -1.47 1.65 22.54
N PHE A 267 -0.66 2.67 22.26
CA PHE A 267 -0.64 3.46 21.02
C PHE A 267 0.76 3.43 20.40
N THR A 268 0.84 3.29 19.08
CA THR A 268 2.12 3.47 18.37
C THR A 268 2.54 4.94 18.39
N ASP A 269 3.82 5.23 18.18
CA ASP A 269 4.29 6.61 18.08
C ASP A 269 3.60 7.36 16.94
N LYS A 270 3.30 6.67 15.83
CA LYS A 270 2.52 7.22 14.72
C LYS A 270 1.06 7.51 15.09
N ASP A 271 0.43 6.64 15.90
CA ASP A 271 -0.92 6.92 16.41
C ASP A 271 -0.94 8.21 17.24
N ALA A 272 0.13 8.51 17.97
CA ALA A 272 0.29 9.74 18.76
C ALA A 272 0.99 10.88 17.99
N LYS A 273 1.08 10.78 16.66
CA LYS A 273 1.59 11.84 15.76
C LYS A 273 3.06 12.18 16.04
N TYR A 274 3.76 11.26 16.72
CA TYR A 274 5.09 11.43 17.27
C TYR A 274 5.23 12.63 18.23
N GLU A 275 4.13 13.22 18.70
CA GLU A 275 4.15 14.47 19.47
C GLU A 275 4.84 14.34 20.83
N ASP A 276 4.94 13.16 21.40
CA ASP A 276 5.67 12.91 22.65
C ASP A 276 7.05 12.26 22.41
N VAL A 277 7.48 12.15 21.15
CA VAL A 277 8.78 11.58 20.76
C VAL A 277 9.79 12.70 20.51
N PRO A 278 10.96 12.70 21.21
CA PRO A 278 12.03 13.65 20.94
C PRO A 278 12.55 13.53 19.51
N TRP A 279 13.00 14.64 18.91
CA TRP A 279 13.52 14.67 17.55
C TRP A 279 14.62 13.63 17.29
N ALA A 280 15.51 13.46 18.26
CA ALA A 280 16.60 12.49 18.22
C ALA A 280 16.12 11.03 18.10
N ASP A 281 14.95 10.73 18.64
CA ASP A 281 14.33 9.39 18.66
C ASP A 281 13.33 9.17 17.51
N LEU A 282 13.05 10.21 16.70
CA LEU A 282 12.17 10.07 15.53
C LEU A 282 12.74 9.08 14.51
N PRO A 283 11.92 8.13 14.01
CA PRO A 283 12.30 7.31 12.88
C PRO A 283 12.71 8.16 11.67
N PRO A 284 13.67 7.70 10.83
CA PRO A 284 14.18 8.49 9.71
C PRO A 284 13.09 9.01 8.76
N LEU A 285 12.04 8.22 8.53
CA LEU A 285 10.91 8.63 7.69
C LEU A 285 10.06 9.72 8.34
N ALA A 286 9.77 9.60 9.64
CA ALA A 286 9.01 10.60 10.40
C ALA A 286 9.79 11.92 10.50
N ARG A 287 11.11 11.84 10.76
CA ARG A 287 11.98 13.02 10.78
C ARG A 287 11.98 13.76 9.44
N ARG A 288 12.14 13.04 8.32
CA ARG A 288 12.10 13.65 6.98
C ARG A 288 10.74 14.26 6.65
N ALA A 289 9.66 13.64 7.12
CA ALA A 289 8.32 14.20 6.98
C ALA A 289 8.20 15.51 7.78
N ALA A 290 8.61 15.54 9.05
CA ALA A 290 8.64 16.74 9.88
C ALA A 290 9.48 17.87 9.26
N GLU A 291 10.68 17.54 8.74
CA GLU A 291 11.53 18.49 8.00
C GLU A 291 10.83 19.10 6.78
N SER A 292 10.08 18.29 6.02
CA SER A 292 9.40 18.74 4.81
C SER A 292 8.27 19.73 5.06
N ILE A 293 7.69 19.72 6.27
CA ILE A 293 6.67 20.69 6.71
C ILE A 293 7.26 21.84 7.55
N GLY A 294 8.59 21.90 7.65
CA GLY A 294 9.31 23.04 8.22
C GLY A 294 9.74 22.89 9.68
N PHE A 295 9.58 21.71 10.29
CA PHE A 295 10.15 21.44 11.61
C PHE A 295 11.65 21.15 11.52
N ASP A 296 12.34 21.49 12.59
CA ASP A 296 13.71 21.11 12.92
C ASP A 296 13.77 20.64 14.38
N GLU A 297 14.93 20.18 14.84
CA GLU A 297 15.13 19.70 16.21
C GLU A 297 14.67 20.70 17.27
N SER A 298 14.97 21.99 17.08
CA SER A 298 14.66 23.02 18.06
C SER A 298 13.17 23.33 18.13
N THR A 299 12.52 23.40 16.98
CA THR A 299 11.10 23.71 16.84
C THR A 299 10.22 22.52 17.23
N TRP A 300 10.65 21.29 16.92
CA TRP A 300 9.94 20.07 17.28
C TRP A 300 9.98 19.79 18.79
N ASP A 301 11.18 19.77 19.39
CA ASP A 301 11.34 19.51 20.82
C ASP A 301 10.87 20.70 21.67
N GLY A 302 10.95 21.91 21.12
CA GLY A 302 10.43 23.14 21.72
C GLY A 302 8.90 23.29 21.63
N LYS A 303 8.22 22.41 20.89
CA LYS A 303 6.78 22.51 20.61
C LYS A 303 6.40 23.88 20.07
N GLU A 304 7.18 24.38 19.12
CA GLU A 304 6.93 25.68 18.50
C GLU A 304 5.74 25.62 17.52
N TRP A 305 4.95 26.69 17.51
CA TRP A 305 3.87 26.88 16.53
C TRP A 305 4.46 27.37 15.21
N LEU A 306 4.22 26.63 14.13
CA LEU A 306 4.71 26.91 12.78
C LEU A 306 3.58 27.39 11.86
N PRO A 307 3.90 28.03 10.71
CA PRO A 307 2.88 28.46 9.75
C PRO A 307 2.01 27.34 9.19
N ILE A 308 2.43 26.08 9.30
CA ILE A 308 1.60 24.94 8.89
C ILE A 308 0.42 24.74 9.85
N ASP A 309 0.57 25.06 11.14
CA ASP A 309 -0.47 24.88 12.16
C ASP A 309 -1.66 25.83 11.96
N ASP A 310 -1.44 26.95 11.25
CA ASP A 310 -2.48 27.89 10.86
C ASP A 310 -3.28 27.42 9.63
N LYS A 311 -2.84 26.35 8.95
CA LYS A 311 -3.50 25.85 7.74
C LYS A 311 -4.60 24.85 8.07
N HIS A 312 -5.68 24.92 7.33
CA HIS A 312 -6.62 23.81 7.27
C HIS A 312 -6.07 22.68 6.40
N TRP A 313 -6.56 21.45 6.63
CA TRP A 313 -6.14 20.27 5.86
C TRP A 313 -6.25 20.46 4.33
N TRP A 314 -7.28 21.17 3.86
CA TRP A 314 -7.49 21.42 2.42
C TRP A 314 -6.62 22.56 1.86
N ASP A 315 -5.94 23.33 2.72
CA ASP A 315 -4.99 24.38 2.33
C ASP A 315 -3.54 23.84 2.27
N LEU A 316 -3.33 22.57 2.65
CA LEU A 316 -2.05 21.88 2.51
C LEU A 316 -1.79 21.53 1.04
N ASN A 317 -0.56 21.74 0.59
CA ASN A 317 -0.13 21.24 -0.72
C ASN A 317 0.15 19.73 -0.69
N GLU A 318 0.41 19.11 -1.85
CA GLU A 318 0.59 17.66 -1.96
C GLU A 318 1.75 17.12 -1.10
N ASP A 319 2.87 17.86 -1.01
CA ASP A 319 4.03 17.46 -0.22
C ASP A 319 3.74 17.59 1.29
N GLU A 320 3.08 18.70 1.70
CA GLU A 320 2.66 18.92 3.09
C GLU A 320 1.65 17.87 3.56
N LEU A 321 0.69 17.53 2.70
CA LEU A 321 -0.32 16.51 3.00
C LEU A 321 0.35 15.14 3.18
N LYS A 322 1.25 14.78 2.26
CA LYS A 322 1.99 13.51 2.34
C LYS A 322 2.80 13.40 3.63
N ALA A 323 3.44 14.50 4.03
CA ALA A 323 4.23 14.57 5.26
C ALA A 323 3.36 14.46 6.52
N CYS A 324 2.23 15.17 6.57
CA CYS A 324 1.26 15.04 7.65
C CYS A 324 0.74 13.59 7.77
N GLU A 325 0.41 12.93 6.66
CA GLU A 325 0.01 11.51 6.64
C GLU A 325 1.14 10.57 7.11
N ASP A 326 2.39 10.87 6.75
CA ASP A 326 3.54 10.08 7.19
C ASP A 326 3.78 10.19 8.71
N LEU A 327 3.50 11.36 9.28
CA LEU A 327 3.49 11.60 10.73
C LEU A 327 2.26 10.99 11.44
N GLY A 328 1.22 10.57 10.72
CA GLY A 328 0.01 9.96 11.31
C GLY A 328 -1.16 10.91 11.51
N TRP A 329 -1.09 12.12 10.94
CA TRP A 329 -2.23 13.03 10.87
C TRP A 329 -3.25 12.58 9.84
N THR A 330 -4.51 12.86 10.12
CA THR A 330 -5.64 12.69 9.21
C THR A 330 -6.42 13.99 9.15
N LYS A 331 -7.28 14.15 8.14
CA LYS A 331 -8.17 15.30 8.02
C LYS A 331 -8.98 15.57 9.30
N ASP A 332 -9.51 14.52 9.91
CA ASP A 332 -10.39 14.60 11.06
C ASP A 332 -9.61 14.92 12.34
N SER A 333 -8.42 14.31 12.55
CA SER A 333 -7.56 14.66 13.68
C SER A 333 -6.97 16.07 13.57
N TRP A 334 -6.68 16.54 12.35
CA TRP A 334 -6.07 17.85 12.10
C TRP A 334 -7.04 19.01 12.36
N ASN A 335 -8.19 19.00 11.68
CA ASN A 335 -9.10 20.15 11.75
C ASN A 335 -9.99 20.09 12.99
N THR A 336 -10.69 18.97 13.19
CA THR A 336 -11.82 18.89 14.13
C THR A 336 -11.53 18.03 15.35
N LYS A 337 -10.38 17.35 15.42
CA LYS A 337 -10.07 16.39 16.49
C LYS A 337 -11.17 15.32 16.63
N TYR A 338 -11.72 14.94 15.47
CA TYR A 338 -12.89 14.07 15.32
C TYR A 338 -14.23 14.63 15.83
N GLU A 339 -14.30 15.89 16.29
CA GLU A 339 -15.59 16.52 16.61
C GLU A 339 -16.52 16.46 15.39
N GLY A 340 -17.78 16.09 15.63
CA GLY A 340 -18.80 15.88 14.60
C GLY A 340 -18.75 14.51 13.89
N VAL A 341 -17.79 13.64 14.22
CA VAL A 341 -17.78 12.24 13.77
C VAL A 341 -18.53 11.39 14.79
N TYR A 342 -19.55 10.63 14.36
CA TYR A 342 -20.26 9.71 15.26
C TYR A 342 -19.33 8.65 15.86
N TRP A 343 -19.56 8.27 17.11
CA TRP A 343 -18.78 7.30 17.87
C TRP A 343 -18.60 5.98 17.13
N GLU A 344 -19.65 5.49 16.46
CA GLU A 344 -19.59 4.24 15.69
C GLU A 344 -18.58 4.32 14.54
N SER A 345 -18.41 5.50 13.96
CA SER A 345 -17.51 5.81 12.84
C SER A 345 -16.10 6.20 13.26
N LEU A 346 -15.85 6.42 14.56
CA LEU A 346 -14.49 6.69 15.05
C LEU A 346 -13.57 5.48 14.76
N PRO A 347 -12.30 5.71 14.41
CA PRO A 347 -11.31 4.63 14.40
C PRO A 347 -11.19 3.97 15.78
N GLU A 348 -11.03 2.65 15.85
CA GLU A 348 -10.92 1.95 17.15
C GLU A 348 -9.75 2.44 18.01
N VAL A 349 -8.66 2.92 17.40
CA VAL A 349 -7.57 3.56 18.14
C VAL A 349 -8.01 4.87 18.79
N VAL A 350 -8.85 5.65 18.11
CA VAL A 350 -9.41 6.89 18.64
C VAL A 350 -10.44 6.58 19.71
N LYS A 351 -11.32 5.57 19.54
CA LYS A 351 -12.26 5.15 20.60
C LYS A 351 -11.53 4.78 21.89
N ARG A 352 -10.44 4.02 21.81
CA ARG A 352 -9.62 3.68 22.98
C ARG A 352 -9.02 4.92 23.66
N ALA A 353 -8.56 5.90 22.87
CA ALA A 353 -8.08 7.17 23.40
C ALA A 353 -9.22 7.97 24.06
N CYS A 354 -10.39 8.04 23.41
CA CYS A 354 -11.59 8.66 23.95
C CYS A 354 -12.01 8.03 25.29
N GLU A 355 -12.10 6.70 25.34
CA GLU A 355 -12.39 5.93 26.55
C GLU A 355 -11.39 6.21 27.67
N ARG A 356 -10.10 6.36 27.32
CA ARG A 356 -9.06 6.68 28.30
C ARG A 356 -9.23 8.07 28.92
N MET A 357 -9.77 9.01 28.16
CA MET A 357 -10.08 10.37 28.59
C MET A 357 -11.46 10.50 29.28
N GLY A 358 -12.28 9.45 29.25
CA GLY A 358 -13.60 9.41 29.89
C GLY A 358 -14.79 9.60 28.93
N TRP A 359 -14.53 9.71 27.63
CA TRP A 359 -15.59 9.68 26.62
C TRP A 359 -16.12 8.25 26.41
N ASN A 360 -17.39 8.15 26.04
CA ASN A 360 -18.09 6.95 25.61
C ASN A 360 -19.10 7.36 24.53
N GLN A 361 -19.74 6.38 23.87
CA GLN A 361 -20.69 6.66 22.80
C GLN A 361 -21.74 7.72 23.14
N VAL A 362 -22.31 7.67 24.35
CA VAL A 362 -23.40 8.57 24.73
C VAL A 362 -22.90 9.99 24.89
N ASN A 363 -21.81 10.20 25.64
CA ASN A 363 -21.32 11.56 25.88
C ASN A 363 -20.61 12.16 24.66
N TRP A 364 -20.08 11.33 23.76
CA TRP A 364 -19.48 11.78 22.51
C TRP A 364 -20.55 12.19 21.48
N ASP A 365 -21.53 11.32 21.20
CA ASP A 365 -22.53 11.58 20.14
C ASP A 365 -23.53 12.69 20.52
N GLU A 366 -23.73 12.92 21.82
CA GLU A 366 -24.64 13.94 22.34
C GLU A 366 -23.91 15.24 22.77
N ASP A 367 -22.60 15.35 22.48
CA ASP A 367 -21.74 16.50 22.83
C ASP A 367 -21.83 16.89 24.32
N TRP A 368 -21.76 15.90 25.23
CA TRP A 368 -21.78 16.16 26.67
C TRP A 368 -20.39 16.51 27.18
N ASP A 369 -20.34 17.49 28.09
CA ASP A 369 -19.11 17.82 28.83
C ASP A 369 -18.61 16.62 29.63
N ILE A 370 -17.31 16.38 29.55
CA ILE A 370 -16.58 15.42 30.39
C ILE A 370 -15.52 16.13 31.23
N GLU A 371 -15.12 15.51 32.34
CA GLU A 371 -14.23 16.12 33.34
C GLU A 371 -12.86 16.55 32.78
N CYS A 372 -12.40 15.95 31.68
CA CYS A 372 -11.11 16.34 31.11
C CYS A 372 -11.12 17.79 30.61
N TRP A 373 -12.26 18.36 30.20
CA TRP A 373 -12.35 19.75 29.75
C TRP A 373 -12.02 20.79 30.85
N ASP A 374 -12.05 20.39 32.12
CA ASP A 374 -11.67 21.25 33.24
C ASP A 374 -10.15 21.24 33.53
N LYS A 375 -9.36 20.40 32.85
CA LYS A 375 -7.92 20.26 33.04
C LYS A 375 -7.11 21.13 32.07
N TYR A 376 -6.05 21.75 32.57
CA TYR A 376 -4.99 22.34 31.75
C TYR A 376 -4.03 21.27 31.21
N TRP A 377 -3.33 21.55 30.10
CA TRP A 377 -2.42 20.60 29.46
C TRP A 377 -1.40 19.98 30.42
N ASP A 378 -0.82 20.81 31.29
CA ASP A 378 0.17 20.44 32.29
C ASP A 378 -0.37 19.60 33.47
N GLU A 379 -1.69 19.49 33.61
CA GLU A 379 -2.35 18.64 34.62
C GLU A 379 -2.56 17.20 34.14
N PHE A 380 -2.41 16.91 32.84
CA PHE A 380 -2.48 15.55 32.32
C PHE A 380 -1.20 14.76 32.56
N ASP A 381 -1.36 13.49 32.91
CA ASP A 381 -0.25 12.54 32.91
C ASP A 381 0.19 12.17 31.47
N ASP A 382 1.32 11.47 31.34
CA ASP A 382 1.88 11.15 30.02
C ASP A 382 0.98 10.22 29.19
N GLU A 383 0.16 9.39 29.85
CA GLU A 383 -0.79 8.50 29.17
C GLU A 383 -1.99 9.28 28.66
N GLU A 384 -2.54 10.20 29.47
CA GLU A 384 -3.61 11.11 29.08
C GLU A 384 -3.17 12.03 27.93
N LYS A 385 -1.97 12.62 28.01
CA LYS A 385 -1.40 13.43 26.91
C LYS A 385 -1.26 12.62 25.62
N ARG A 386 -0.78 11.39 25.72
CA ARG A 386 -0.65 10.52 24.54
C ARG A 386 -2.00 10.18 23.93
N ALA A 387 -3.03 9.94 24.73
CA ALA A 387 -4.40 9.77 24.24
C ALA A 387 -4.92 11.04 23.54
N LEU A 388 -4.64 12.23 24.07
CA LEU A 388 -4.97 13.50 23.44
C LEU A 388 -4.23 13.71 22.11
N HIS A 389 -2.97 13.33 22.01
CA HIS A 389 -2.22 13.33 20.75
C HIS A 389 -2.85 12.41 19.69
N VAL A 390 -3.43 11.26 20.09
CA VAL A 390 -4.16 10.38 19.16
C VAL A 390 -5.38 11.08 18.55
N LEU A 391 -6.08 11.90 19.33
CA LEU A 391 -7.20 12.74 18.86
C LEU A 391 -6.73 13.90 17.97
N GLY A 392 -5.47 14.30 18.08
CA GLY A 392 -4.89 15.44 17.37
C GLY A 392 -4.74 16.69 18.23
N TYR A 393 -4.97 16.59 19.54
CA TYR A 393 -4.66 17.66 20.49
C TYR A 393 -3.18 17.65 20.86
N TYR A 394 -2.63 18.84 21.04
CA TYR A 394 -1.32 19.08 21.62
C TYR A 394 -1.36 20.40 22.40
N VAL A 395 -0.24 20.79 23.02
CA VAL A 395 -0.19 21.91 23.99
C VAL A 395 -0.82 23.23 23.51
N HIS A 396 -0.86 23.50 22.20
CA HIS A 396 -1.43 24.74 21.65
C HIS A 396 -2.88 24.62 21.17
N THR A 397 -3.39 23.39 21.02
CA THR A 397 -4.74 23.13 20.49
C THR A 397 -5.70 22.56 21.53
N TRP A 398 -5.20 22.20 22.72
CA TRP A 398 -5.98 21.97 23.94
C TRP A 398 -6.26 23.29 24.65
#